data_AF-A0AAD7XUT5-F1
#
_entry.id   AF-A0AAD7XUT5-F1
#
_cell.length_a   1.000
_cell.length_b   1.000
_cell.length_c   1.000
_cell.angle_alpha   90.00
_cell.angle_beta   90.00
_cell.angle_gamma   90.00
#
_symmetry.space_group_name_H-M   'P 1'
#
loop_
_entity.id
_entity.type
_entity.pdbx_description
1 polymer ?
#
loop_
_entity_poly.entity_id
_entity_poly.type
_entity_poly.pdbx_seq_one_letter_code
_entity_poly.pdbx_strand_id
1 'polypeptide(L)'
;MRQLNSEYQQLRQARLDRKGEYKNQYDQLSAIRKERQKDIQTRQQEFEKEMMQKEEAKQKKQHDSDLIACDTLERLLQQVLDQQEQDVEELGIDGNPAQERIQLVNSPIEQEEDDGVDTSVLMIPLGIMELFWEIHVQVPVRFTEIEPTLNRIRERRAELSR
;
A
#
# COMPACT_ATOMS: atom_id res chain seq x y z
N MET A 1 22.30 68.58 -49.67
CA MET A 1 21.87 69.00 -48.32
C MET A 1 20.43 68.61 -47.98
N ARG A 2 19.41 68.95 -48.78
CA ARG A 2 18.00 68.62 -48.45
C ARG A 2 17.66 67.12 -48.46
N GLN A 3 18.13 66.37 -49.46
CA GLN A 3 17.89 64.91 -49.57
C GLN A 3 18.54 64.11 -48.43
N LEU A 4 19.79 64.45 -48.08
CA LEU A 4 20.50 63.82 -46.97
C LEU A 4 19.76 64.03 -45.63
N ASN A 5 19.26 65.25 -45.37
CA ASN A 5 18.49 65.52 -44.16
C ASN A 5 17.16 64.74 -44.09
N SER A 6 16.48 64.55 -45.22
CA SER A 6 15.27 63.71 -45.25
C SER A 6 15.57 62.23 -44.99
N GLU A 7 16.67 61.71 -45.54
CA GLU A 7 17.10 60.32 -45.29
C GLU A 7 17.48 60.11 -43.82
N TYR A 8 18.14 61.08 -43.18
CA TYR A 8 18.42 61.03 -41.75
C TYR A 8 17.14 61.06 -40.89
N GLN A 9 16.14 61.84 -41.27
CA GLN A 9 14.85 61.87 -40.57
C GLN A 9 14.10 60.54 -40.72
N GLN A 10 14.08 59.97 -41.92
CA GLN A 10 13.49 58.65 -42.17
C GLN A 10 14.20 57.55 -41.37
N LEU A 11 15.54 57.55 -41.35
CA LEU A 11 16.32 56.60 -40.57
C LEU A 11 16.07 56.75 -39.07
N ARG A 12 15.94 57.98 -38.57
CA ARG A 12 15.61 58.25 -37.16
C ARG A 12 14.24 57.70 -36.81
N GLN A 13 13.24 57.91 -37.67
CA GLN A 13 11.89 57.40 -37.45
C GLN A 13 11.87 55.87 -37.47
N ALA A 14 12.48 55.25 -38.48
CA ALA A 14 12.60 53.79 -38.57
C ALA A 14 13.29 53.17 -37.33
N ARG A 15 14.29 53.84 -36.75
CA ARG A 15 14.93 53.38 -35.49
C ARG A 15 14.00 53.48 -34.29
N LEU A 16 13.18 54.53 -34.21
CA LEU A 16 12.21 54.71 -33.12
C LEU A 16 11.09 53.67 -33.22
N ASP A 17 10.56 53.44 -34.42
CA ASP A 17 9.51 52.45 -34.67
C ASP A 17 10.01 51.05 -34.30
N ARG A 18 11.20 50.69 -34.78
CA ARG A 18 11.83 49.40 -34.48
C ARG A 18 12.13 49.21 -32.98
N LYS A 19 12.50 50.28 -32.27
CA LYS A 19 12.66 50.24 -30.80
C LYS A 19 11.32 49.99 -30.11
N GLY A 20 10.24 50.60 -30.60
CA GLY A 20 8.88 50.36 -30.11
C GLY A 20 8.44 48.92 -30.33
N GLU A 21 8.67 48.38 -31.52
CA GLU A 21 8.39 46.97 -31.87
C GLU A 21 9.11 46.00 -30.94
N TYR A 22 10.42 46.18 -30.72
CA TYR A 22 11.19 45.32 -29.83
C TYR A 22 10.69 45.38 -28.39
N LYS A 23 10.30 46.56 -27.90
CA LYS A 23 9.73 46.71 -26.57
C LYS A 23 8.39 45.96 -26.47
N ASN A 24 7.51 46.14 -27.45
CA ASN A 24 6.21 45.46 -27.47
C ASN A 24 6.36 43.94 -27.52
N GLN A 25 7.28 43.42 -28.35
CA GLN A 25 7.59 41.99 -28.40
C GLN A 25 8.12 41.47 -27.07
N TYR A 26 9.03 42.21 -26.43
CA TYR A 26 9.56 41.86 -25.12
C TYR A 26 8.45 41.81 -24.06
N ASP A 27 7.58 42.82 -24.02
CA ASP A 27 6.49 42.91 -23.05
C ASP A 27 5.48 41.76 -23.25
N GLN A 28 5.15 41.42 -24.50
CA GLN A 28 4.30 40.27 -24.83
C GLN A 28 4.94 38.94 -24.38
N LEU A 29 6.22 38.72 -24.69
CA LEU A 29 6.93 37.50 -24.28
C LEU A 29 7.05 37.40 -22.76
N SER A 30 7.27 38.53 -22.08
CA SER A 30 7.32 38.61 -20.62
C SER A 30 5.96 38.23 -20.00
N ALA A 31 4.86 38.75 -20.56
CA ALA A 31 3.51 38.39 -20.11
C ALA A 31 3.21 36.89 -20.30
N ILE A 32 3.51 36.34 -21.49
CA ILE A 32 3.33 34.91 -21.78
C ILE A 32 4.15 34.05 -20.82
N ARG A 33 5.40 34.44 -20.53
CA ARG A 33 6.24 33.69 -19.58
C ARG A 33 5.64 33.66 -18.18
N LYS A 34 5.12 34.78 -17.68
CA LYS A 34 4.46 34.83 -16.36
C LYS A 34 3.20 33.97 -16.32
N GLU A 35 2.39 34.02 -17.38
CA GLU A 35 1.19 33.20 -17.48
C GLU A 35 1.52 31.70 -17.49
N ARG A 36 2.48 31.29 -18.32
CA ARG A 36 2.96 29.90 -18.37
C ARG A 36 3.55 29.45 -17.03
N GLN A 37 4.32 30.32 -16.37
CA GLN A 37 4.87 29.99 -15.05
C GLN A 37 3.75 29.73 -14.03
N LYS A 38 2.69 30.54 -14.05
CA LYS A 38 1.53 30.33 -13.19
C LYS A 38 0.81 29.03 -13.51
N ASP A 39 0.55 28.74 -14.79
CA ASP A 39 -0.09 27.47 -15.23
C ASP A 39 0.75 26.25 -14.80
N ILE A 40 2.07 26.30 -15.00
CA ILE A 40 2.98 25.22 -14.55
C ILE A 40 2.89 25.03 -13.03
N GLN A 41 2.91 26.11 -12.25
CA GLN A 41 2.80 26.02 -10.79
C GLN A 41 1.47 25.42 -10.36
N THR A 42 0.36 25.83 -10.97
CA THR A 42 -0.97 25.26 -10.68
C THR A 42 -0.98 23.76 -10.98
N ARG A 43 -0.50 23.34 -12.14
CA ARG A 43 -0.45 21.91 -12.52
C ARG A 43 0.44 21.08 -11.61
N GLN A 44 1.56 21.64 -11.15
CA GLN A 44 2.43 20.99 -10.17
C GLN A 44 1.69 20.75 -8.86
N GLN A 45 0.99 21.76 -8.35
CA GLN A 45 0.19 21.62 -7.12
C GLN A 45 -0.97 20.63 -7.28
N GLU A 46 -1.66 20.64 -8.42
CA GLU A 46 -2.72 19.68 -8.72
C GLU A 46 -2.18 18.24 -8.78
N PHE A 47 -1.03 18.04 -9.42
CA PHE A 47 -0.37 16.75 -9.51
C PHE A 47 0.09 16.24 -8.13
N GLU A 48 0.74 17.10 -7.33
CA GLU A 48 1.14 16.76 -5.96
C GLU A 48 -0.06 16.35 -5.10
N LYS A 49 -1.18 17.07 -5.22
CA LYS A 49 -2.42 16.74 -4.52
C LYS A 49 -2.99 15.39 -4.97
N GLU A 50 -3.01 15.12 -6.28
CA GLU A 50 -3.48 13.84 -6.81
C GLU A 50 -2.59 12.67 -6.33
N MET A 51 -1.27 12.87 -6.30
CA MET A 51 -0.32 11.88 -5.81
C MET A 51 -0.52 11.58 -4.32
N MET A 52 -0.70 12.61 -3.48
CA MET A 52 -1.00 12.42 -2.06
C MET A 52 -2.32 11.67 -1.86
N GLN A 53 -3.38 12.01 -2.59
CA GLN A 53 -4.66 11.30 -2.50
C GLN A 53 -4.55 9.83 -2.89
N LYS A 54 -3.75 9.51 -3.93
CA LYS A 54 -3.49 8.12 -4.32
C LYS A 54 -2.71 7.36 -3.26
N GLU A 55 -1.76 8.02 -2.60
CA GLU A 55 -0.98 7.43 -1.52
C GLU A 55 -1.84 7.17 -0.28
N GLU A 56 -2.63 8.15 0.15
CA GLU A 56 -3.61 8.00 1.23
C GLU A 56 -4.60 6.86 0.94
N ALA A 57 -5.12 6.78 -0.29
CA ALA A 57 -6.02 5.69 -0.68
C ALA A 57 -5.33 4.31 -0.67
N LYS A 58 -4.05 4.24 -1.02
CA LYS A 58 -3.27 2.99 -0.92
C LYS A 58 -3.02 2.61 0.54
N GLN A 59 -2.61 3.56 1.36
CA GLN A 59 -2.39 3.34 2.80
C GLN A 59 -3.68 2.86 3.48
N LYS A 60 -4.82 3.48 3.17
CA LYS A 60 -6.11 3.04 3.69
C LYS A 60 -6.47 1.62 3.25
N LYS A 61 -6.29 1.29 1.96
CA LYS A 61 -6.55 -0.07 1.47
C LYS A 61 -5.65 -1.11 2.13
N GLN A 62 -4.37 -0.80 2.32
CA GLN A 62 -3.44 -1.68 3.03
C GLN A 62 -3.88 -1.87 4.47
N HIS A 63 -4.24 -0.78 5.16
CA HIS A 63 -4.73 -0.82 6.52
C HIS A 63 -5.99 -1.69 6.67
N ASP A 64 -6.98 -1.52 5.78
CA ASP A 64 -8.20 -2.34 5.76
C ASP A 64 -7.85 -3.82 5.49
N SER A 65 -6.89 -4.09 4.60
CA SER A 65 -6.43 -5.45 4.27
C SER A 65 -5.74 -6.12 5.46
N ASP A 66 -4.82 -5.43 6.14
CA ASP A 66 -4.11 -5.91 7.31
C ASP A 66 -5.09 -6.27 8.46
N LEU A 67 -6.15 -5.47 8.64
CA LEU A 67 -7.20 -5.76 9.63
C LEU A 67 -7.99 -7.04 9.27
N ILE A 68 -8.36 -7.21 8.00
CA ILE A 68 -9.05 -8.42 7.51
C ILE A 68 -8.16 -9.65 7.69
N ALA A 69 -6.85 -9.53 7.42
CA ALA A 69 -5.89 -10.60 7.63
C ALA A 69 -5.79 -10.99 9.12
N CYS A 70 -5.72 -10.00 10.03
CA CYS A 70 -5.73 -10.26 11.47
C CYS A 70 -6.98 -11.04 11.91
N ASP A 71 -8.18 -10.58 11.53
CA ASP A 71 -9.44 -11.23 11.91
C ASP A 71 -9.58 -12.64 11.31
N THR A 72 -9.12 -12.82 10.06
CA THR A 72 -9.14 -14.11 9.39
C THR A 72 -8.22 -15.11 10.07
N LEU A 73 -6.98 -14.69 10.39
CA LEU A 73 -6.01 -15.54 11.07
C LEU A 73 -6.42 -15.87 12.50
N GLU A 74 -6.95 -14.90 13.25
CA GLU A 74 -7.46 -15.14 14.61
C GLU A 74 -8.55 -16.20 14.59
N ARG A 75 -9.51 -16.09 13.66
CA ARG A 75 -10.57 -17.09 13.49
C ARG A 75 -10.04 -18.48 13.12
N LEU A 76 -9.09 -18.55 12.18
CA LEU A 76 -8.54 -19.83 11.72
C LEU A 76 -7.74 -20.54 12.81
N LEU A 77 -6.92 -19.81 13.56
CA LEU A 77 -6.17 -20.38 14.69
C LEU A 77 -7.08 -20.77 15.85
N GLN A 78 -8.12 -19.98 16.14
CA GLN A 78 -9.11 -20.36 17.15
C GLN A 78 -9.85 -21.65 16.76
N GLN A 79 -10.19 -21.84 15.48
CA GLN A 79 -10.76 -23.10 15.01
C GLN A 79 -9.86 -24.31 15.23
N VAL A 80 -8.53 -24.14 15.15
CA VAL A 80 -7.58 -25.23 15.44
C VAL A 80 -7.56 -25.58 16.93
N LEU A 81 -7.64 -24.56 17.81
CA LEU A 81 -7.78 -24.79 19.25
C LEU A 81 -9.09 -25.51 19.58
N ASP A 82 -10.21 -25.04 19.03
CA ASP A 82 -11.54 -25.59 19.28
C ASP A 82 -11.69 -27.02 18.72
N GLN A 83 -11.03 -27.34 17.60
CA GLN A 83 -10.99 -28.70 17.03
C GLN A 83 -10.22 -29.69 17.91
N GLN A 84 -9.35 -29.22 18.80
CA GLN A 84 -8.66 -30.07 19.76
C GLN A 84 -9.60 -30.55 20.89
N GLU A 85 -10.71 -29.84 21.14
CA GLU A 85 -11.66 -30.14 22.22
C GLU A 85 -12.81 -31.08 21.79
N GLN A 86 -12.98 -31.35 20.49
CA GLN A 86 -14.02 -32.24 19.96
C GLN A 86 -13.36 -33.50 19.38
N ASP A 87 -13.72 -34.65 19.96
CA ASP A 87 -13.26 -35.98 19.57
C ASP A 87 -13.20 -36.19 18.05
N VAL A 88 -12.12 -36.87 17.64
CA VAL A 88 -11.81 -37.36 16.30
C VAL A 88 -12.82 -38.42 15.88
N GLU A 89 -14.07 -38.04 15.64
CA GLU A 89 -15.03 -38.89 14.93
C GLU A 89 -15.14 -38.44 13.47
N GLU A 90 -14.50 -39.22 12.61
CA GLU A 90 -14.81 -39.44 11.19
C GLU A 90 -15.07 -38.19 10.33
N LEU A 91 -14.03 -37.70 9.66
CA LEU A 91 -14.21 -37.04 8.36
C LEU A 91 -13.47 -37.81 7.29
N GLY A 92 -14.23 -38.72 6.67
CA GLY A 92 -13.86 -39.50 5.52
C GLY A 92 -13.29 -38.67 4.38
N ILE A 93 -12.34 -39.31 3.69
CA ILE A 93 -11.74 -38.86 2.44
C ILE A 93 -12.82 -38.99 1.36
N ASP A 94 -13.75 -38.05 1.29
CA ASP A 94 -14.67 -37.95 0.14
C ASP A 94 -14.98 -36.47 -0.15
N GLY A 95 -14.12 -35.90 -1.01
CA GLY A 95 -14.33 -34.73 -1.86
C GLY A 95 -15.01 -33.49 -1.27
N ASN A 96 -14.32 -32.64 -0.48
CA ASN A 96 -14.72 -31.25 -0.20
C ASN A 96 -13.60 -30.44 0.54
N PRO A 97 -13.76 -29.14 0.89
CA PRO A 97 -12.81 -28.01 0.79
C PRO A 97 -11.60 -28.01 1.76
N ALA A 98 -10.85 -29.10 1.83
CA ALA A 98 -9.72 -29.27 2.74
C ALA A 98 -8.44 -28.47 2.38
N GLN A 99 -8.43 -27.72 1.28
CA GLN A 99 -7.23 -27.00 0.81
C GLN A 99 -7.03 -25.61 1.42
N GLU A 100 -8.01 -25.07 2.16
CA GLU A 100 -7.97 -23.69 2.69
C GLU A 100 -8.04 -23.60 4.22
N ARG A 101 -7.78 -24.70 4.95
CA ARG A 101 -7.81 -24.71 6.42
C ARG A 101 -6.47 -25.16 6.99
N ILE A 102 -6.12 -24.62 8.16
CA ILE A 102 -4.97 -25.08 8.95
C ILE A 102 -5.31 -26.48 9.50
N GLN A 103 -4.41 -27.44 9.33
CA GLN A 103 -4.59 -28.81 9.82
C GLN A 103 -3.56 -29.10 10.92
N LEU A 104 -4.01 -29.67 12.02
CA LEU A 104 -3.14 -30.18 13.08
C LEU A 104 -2.80 -31.65 12.80
N VAL A 105 -1.52 -31.94 12.63
CA VAL A 105 -1.00 -33.29 12.45
C VAL A 105 -0.29 -33.70 13.73
N ASN A 106 -0.53 -34.93 14.20
CA ASN A 106 -0.04 -35.47 15.48
C ASN A 106 -0.53 -34.64 16.67
N SER A 107 -1.81 -34.82 17.03
CA SER A 107 -2.40 -34.12 18.17
C SER A 107 -1.62 -34.46 19.47
N PRO A 108 -1.32 -33.47 20.33
CA PRO A 108 -0.69 -33.70 21.62
C PRO A 108 -1.48 -34.65 22.53
N ILE A 109 -2.79 -34.84 22.26
CA ILE A 109 -3.70 -35.65 23.07
C ILE A 109 -3.55 -37.15 22.78
N GLU A 110 -3.18 -37.53 21.56
CA GLU A 110 -2.98 -38.94 21.20
C GLU A 110 -1.60 -39.47 21.63
N GLN A 111 -0.71 -38.59 22.08
CA GLN A 111 0.60 -38.94 22.62
C GLN A 111 0.53 -38.99 24.15
N GLU A 112 -0.20 -39.99 24.66
CA GLU A 112 0.11 -40.48 26.00
C GLU A 112 1.58 -40.96 25.98
N GLU A 113 2.45 -40.28 26.75
CA GLU A 113 3.73 -40.75 27.32
C GLU A 113 5.07 -40.05 27.00
N ASP A 114 5.19 -38.99 26.19
CA ASP A 114 6.54 -38.43 25.88
C ASP A 114 6.85 -37.04 26.51
N ASP A 115 7.46 -37.06 27.71
CA ASP A 115 8.36 -36.06 28.34
C ASP A 115 8.02 -34.54 28.30
N GLY A 116 6.79 -34.15 27.94
CA GLY A 116 6.38 -32.75 27.83
C GLY A 116 6.91 -32.04 26.57
N VAL A 117 7.35 -32.80 25.56
CA VAL A 117 7.88 -32.26 24.30
C VAL A 117 6.76 -32.18 23.26
N ASP A 118 6.48 -30.97 22.76
CA ASP A 118 5.51 -30.77 21.68
C ASP A 118 6.05 -31.28 20.33
N THR A 119 5.47 -32.38 19.84
CA THR A 119 5.80 -32.97 18.52
C THR A 119 4.74 -32.70 17.45
N SER A 120 3.74 -31.88 17.77
CA SER A 120 2.68 -31.52 16.83
C SER A 120 3.22 -30.71 15.66
N VAL A 121 2.56 -30.84 14.51
CA VAL A 121 2.90 -30.12 13.29
C VAL A 121 1.66 -29.45 12.74
N LEU A 122 1.73 -28.14 12.51
CA LEU A 122 0.69 -27.38 11.81
C LEU A 122 0.97 -27.36 10.32
N MET A 123 0.04 -27.92 9.55
CA MET A 123 0.00 -27.77 8.10
C MET A 123 -0.82 -26.53 7.74
N ILE A 124 -0.14 -25.50 7.26
CA ILE A 124 -0.75 -24.22 6.90
C ILE A 124 -0.71 -24.06 5.37
N PRO A 125 -1.87 -23.91 4.70
CA PRO A 125 -1.92 -23.61 3.27
C PRO A 125 -1.22 -22.30 2.91
N LEU A 126 -0.61 -22.23 1.72
CA LEU A 126 0.16 -21.07 1.28
C LEU A 126 -0.64 -19.75 1.34
N GLY A 127 -1.90 -19.75 0.92
CA GLY A 127 -2.74 -18.55 0.98
C GLY A 127 -2.96 -18.03 2.41
N ILE A 128 -2.92 -18.91 3.42
CA ILE A 128 -2.97 -18.51 4.83
C ILE A 128 -1.60 -18.02 5.31
N MET A 129 -0.50 -18.64 4.85
CA MET A 129 0.86 -18.15 5.14
C MET A 129 1.07 -16.71 4.65
N GLU A 130 0.53 -16.36 3.49
CA GLU A 130 0.61 -15.01 2.94
C GLU A 130 -0.02 -13.97 3.88
N LEU A 131 -1.12 -14.30 4.55
CA LEU A 131 -1.76 -13.42 5.54
C LEU A 131 -0.83 -13.12 6.72
N PHE A 132 -0.08 -14.13 7.20
CA PHE A 132 0.89 -13.93 8.28
C PHE A 132 2.01 -12.99 7.85
N TRP A 133 2.49 -13.13 6.61
CA TRP A 133 3.51 -12.24 6.04
C TRP A 133 3.00 -10.82 5.85
N GLU A 134 1.76 -10.65 5.40
CA GLU A 134 1.10 -9.35 5.24
C GLU A 134 1.12 -8.55 6.56
N ILE A 135 0.72 -9.19 7.67
CA ILE A 135 0.70 -8.54 8.98
C ILE A 135 2.02 -8.63 9.75
N HIS A 136 3.06 -9.21 9.14
CA HIS A 136 4.40 -9.38 9.70
C HIS A 136 4.44 -10.17 11.02
N VAL A 137 3.58 -11.17 11.15
CA VAL A 137 3.56 -12.09 12.30
C VAL A 137 4.21 -13.42 11.91
N GLN A 138 4.95 -14.01 12.84
CA GLN A 138 5.57 -15.31 12.62
C GLN A 138 4.50 -16.41 12.51
N VAL A 139 4.63 -17.25 11.48
CA VAL A 139 3.75 -18.41 11.26
C VAL A 139 4.01 -19.45 12.37
N PRO A 140 2.97 -19.94 13.07
CA PRO A 140 3.14 -20.98 14.07
C PRO A 140 3.38 -22.32 13.36
N VAL A 141 4.43 -23.03 13.77
CA VAL A 141 4.77 -24.35 13.20
C VAL A 141 4.25 -25.48 14.09
N ARG A 142 4.13 -25.21 15.39
CA ARG A 142 3.68 -26.17 16.40
C ARG A 142 2.42 -25.69 17.12
N PHE A 143 1.69 -26.64 17.70
CA PHE A 143 0.46 -26.35 18.43
C PHE A 143 0.70 -25.41 19.63
N THR A 144 1.76 -25.62 20.40
CA THR A 144 2.11 -24.74 21.54
C THR A 144 2.42 -23.30 21.14
N GLU A 145 2.69 -23.04 19.85
CA GLU A 145 2.97 -21.70 19.32
C GLU A 145 1.68 -20.94 18.93
N ILE A 146 0.52 -21.61 18.91
CA ILE A 146 -0.76 -20.99 18.51
C ILE A 146 -1.15 -19.86 19.44
N GLU A 147 -1.21 -20.09 20.75
CA GLU A 147 -1.60 -19.07 21.73
C GLU A 147 -0.67 -17.84 21.73
N PRO A 148 0.67 -18.00 21.78
CA PRO A 148 1.58 -16.87 21.60
C PRO A 148 1.35 -16.10 20.30
N THR A 149 1.06 -16.81 19.22
CA THR A 149 0.81 -16.19 17.90
C THR A 149 -0.51 -15.43 17.87
N LEU A 150 -1.57 -15.97 18.47
CA LEU A 150 -2.86 -15.30 18.63
C LEU A 150 -2.70 -13.99 19.41
N ASN A 151 -1.91 -13.99 20.49
CA ASN A 151 -1.63 -12.77 21.24
C ASN A 151 -0.93 -11.71 20.39
N ARG A 152 0.07 -12.10 19.59
CA ARG A 152 0.74 -11.19 18.64
C ARG A 152 -0.22 -10.64 17.57
N ILE A 153 -1.12 -11.47 17.03
CA ILE A 153 -2.14 -11.02 16.07
C ILE A 153 -3.08 -9.98 16.72
N ARG A 154 -3.52 -10.23 17.96
CA ARG A 154 -4.38 -9.30 18.72
C ARG A 154 -3.67 -7.98 19.01
N GLU A 155 -2.41 -8.03 19.39
CA GLU A 155 -1.56 -6.85 19.56
C GLU A 155 -1.45 -6.07 18.25
N ARG A 156 -1.16 -6.75 17.14
CA ARG A 156 -1.07 -6.14 15.82
C ARG A 156 -2.38 -5.48 15.38
N ARG A 157 -3.52 -6.14 15.59
CA ARG A 157 -4.84 -5.56 15.34
C ARG A 157 -5.07 -4.31 16.19
N ALA A 158 -4.68 -4.34 17.47
CA ALA A 158 -4.80 -3.19 18.36
C ALA A 158 -3.91 -2.02 17.94
N GLU A 159 -2.73 -2.27 17.37
CA GLU A 159 -1.88 -1.24 16.77
C GLU A 159 -2.51 -0.62 15.54
N LEU A 160 -3.07 -1.44 14.65
CA LEU A 160 -3.76 -0.97 13.45
C LEU A 160 -5.03 -0.18 13.79
N SER A 161 -5.71 -0.51 14.88
CA SER A 161 -6.97 0.15 15.27
C SER A 161 -6.79 1.51 15.99
N ARG A 162 -5.54 1.98 16.20
CA ARG A 162 -5.22 3.25 16.85
C ARG A 162 -5.06 4.38 15.84
#